data_AF-A0A6G4VH50-F1
#
_entry.id   AF-A0A6G4VH50-F1
#
_cell.length_a   1.000
_cell.length_b   1.000
_cell.length_c   1.000
_cell.angle_alpha   90.00
_cell.angle_beta   90.00
_cell.angle_gamma   90.00
#
_symmetry.space_group_name_H-M   'P 1'
#
loop_
_entity.id
_entity.type
_entity.pdbx_description
1 polymer ?
#
loop_
_entity_poly.entity_id
_entity_poly.type
_entity_poly.pdbx_seq_one_letter_code
_entity_poly.pdbx_strand_id
1 'polypeptide(L)'
;MDTNQDVNRQDQQTYAIGDLLAVAGERAVPVIRALPDERLADPTPCSDYDVKALVNHLFHVVVQFQKLAAKKDSDFTVTPDHVGAEPGWRERFADEVDRLVAAWSAPGAEEGTTGAMNMPARTVGSLVLLDLTVHVWDLARATGQEYRTDGEAVRVLDQLAATVGEMAPTARAMGMFADPVPVPENASPFERLLAETGRDPYSGPHS
;
A
#
# COMPACT_ATOMS: atom_id res chain seq x y z
N MET A 1 32.00 -39.82 -1.16
CA MET A 1 31.27 -39.91 0.12
C MET A 1 31.84 -38.81 1.00
N ASP A 2 31.29 -37.61 1.12
CA ASP A 2 29.99 -37.10 0.69
C ASP A 2 30.07 -35.60 0.38
N THR A 3 29.35 -35.22 -0.66
CA THR A 3 28.85 -33.88 -0.96
C THR A 3 27.47 -33.71 -0.32
N ASN A 4 27.22 -32.60 0.38
CA ASN A 4 25.94 -31.88 0.39
C ASN A 4 26.13 -30.55 1.13
N GLN A 5 26.23 -29.44 0.40
CA GLN A 5 25.11 -28.56 0.00
C GLN A 5 24.61 -27.66 1.15
N ASP A 6 25.05 -26.39 1.06
CA ASP A 6 24.21 -25.21 0.98
C ASP A 6 22.92 -25.16 1.81
N VAL A 7 22.89 -24.25 2.77
CA VAL A 7 21.83 -23.23 2.79
C VAL A 7 22.49 -21.87 3.01
N ASN A 8 22.75 -21.21 1.89
CA ASN A 8 23.04 -19.79 1.79
C ASN A 8 21.78 -19.02 2.23
N ARG A 9 21.60 -18.83 3.55
CA ARG A 9 20.62 -17.89 4.08
C ARG A 9 21.20 -16.50 3.85
N GLN A 10 20.94 -15.94 2.67
CA GLN A 10 21.11 -14.51 2.49
C GLN A 10 20.27 -13.85 3.58
N ASP A 11 20.94 -13.19 4.52
CA ASP A 11 20.28 -12.35 5.52
C ASP A 11 19.55 -11.25 4.75
N GLN A 12 18.30 -11.52 4.38
CA GLN A 12 17.44 -10.56 3.73
C GLN A 12 17.19 -9.46 4.76
N GLN A 13 17.86 -8.32 4.56
CA GLN A 13 17.79 -7.19 5.46
C GLN A 13 16.32 -6.82 5.65
N THR A 14 15.79 -7.17 6.82
CA THR A 14 14.38 -7.07 7.13
C THR A 14 14.17 -5.69 7.75
N TYR A 15 13.73 -4.72 6.94
CA TYR A 15 13.42 -3.37 7.42
C TYR A 15 12.18 -3.40 8.33
N ALA A 16 12.13 -2.54 9.35
CA ALA A 16 10.94 -2.41 10.19
C ALA A 16 9.77 -1.83 9.36
N ILE A 17 8.55 -2.30 9.62
CA ILE A 17 7.35 -1.83 8.89
C ILE A 17 7.15 -0.33 9.08
N GLY A 18 7.38 0.19 10.30
CA GLY A 18 7.30 1.63 10.56
C GLY A 18 8.24 2.46 9.68
N ASP A 19 9.48 2.00 9.48
CA ASP A 19 10.45 2.69 8.62
C ASP A 19 10.02 2.68 7.14
N LEU A 20 9.51 1.54 6.67
CA LEU A 20 9.00 1.42 5.30
C LEU A 20 7.75 2.30 5.08
N LEU A 21 6.86 2.37 6.07
CA LEU A 21 5.69 3.25 6.03
C LEU A 21 6.09 4.72 6.05
N ALA A 22 7.16 5.10 6.75
CA ALA A 22 7.67 6.47 6.70
C ALA A 22 8.12 6.82 5.27
N VAL A 23 8.89 5.94 4.62
CA VAL A 23 9.31 6.12 3.22
C VAL A 23 8.12 6.19 2.27
N ALA A 24 7.12 5.33 2.43
CA ALA A 24 5.90 5.37 1.62
C ALA A 24 5.10 6.67 1.88
N GLY A 25 5.02 7.12 3.12
CA GLY A 25 4.36 8.38 3.53
C GLY A 25 4.97 9.61 2.86
N GLU A 26 6.30 9.68 2.75
CA GLU A 26 7.01 10.75 2.04
C GLU A 26 6.65 10.85 0.55
N ARG A 27 6.16 9.77 -0.06
CA ARG A 27 5.64 9.74 -1.44
C ARG A 27 4.13 9.96 -1.51
N ALA A 28 3.40 9.42 -0.55
CA ALA A 28 1.94 9.50 -0.47
C ALA A 28 1.43 10.91 -0.23
N VAL A 29 1.97 11.59 0.79
CA VAL A 29 1.44 12.88 1.25
C VAL A 29 1.51 13.97 0.16
N PRO A 30 2.61 14.11 -0.62
CA PRO A 30 2.63 15.06 -1.73
C PRO A 30 1.55 14.82 -2.79
N VAL A 31 1.30 13.56 -3.16
CA VAL A 31 0.25 13.21 -4.15
C VAL A 31 -1.12 13.62 -3.63
N ILE A 32 -1.43 13.28 -2.37
CA ILE A 32 -2.70 13.62 -1.72
C ILE A 32 -2.89 15.14 -1.63
N ARG A 33 -1.85 15.88 -1.23
CA ARG A 33 -1.87 17.34 -1.15
C ARG A 33 -2.12 17.99 -2.50
N ALA A 34 -1.64 17.39 -3.59
CA ALA A 34 -1.73 17.91 -4.94
C ALA A 34 -2.98 17.46 -5.72
N LEU A 35 -3.83 16.59 -5.14
CA LEU A 35 -5.10 16.22 -5.78
C LEU A 35 -5.95 17.48 -6.03
N PRO A 36 -6.41 17.76 -7.25
CA PRO A 36 -7.33 18.87 -7.51
C PRO A 36 -8.77 18.48 -7.18
N ASP A 37 -9.56 19.41 -6.63
CA ASP A 37 -10.96 19.14 -6.24
C ASP A 37 -11.83 18.78 -7.47
N GLU A 38 -11.51 19.33 -8.65
CA GLU A 38 -12.25 19.12 -9.89
C GLU A 38 -12.13 17.69 -10.44
N ARG A 39 -11.14 16.92 -9.99
CA ARG A 39 -10.87 15.54 -10.45
C ARG A 39 -11.28 14.49 -9.42
N LEU A 40 -11.99 14.88 -8.36
CA LEU A 40 -12.45 13.96 -7.32
C LEU A 40 -13.44 12.90 -7.84
N ALA A 41 -14.12 13.15 -8.96
CA ALA A 41 -15.06 12.21 -9.57
C ALA A 41 -14.45 11.39 -10.72
N ASP A 42 -13.16 11.54 -11.00
CA ASP A 42 -12.50 10.83 -12.08
C ASP A 42 -12.34 9.33 -11.76
N PRO A 43 -12.37 8.45 -12.78
CA PRO A 43 -12.07 7.04 -12.59
C PRO A 43 -10.60 6.85 -12.19
N THR A 44 -10.32 5.75 -11.48
CA THR A 44 -8.95 5.34 -11.15
C THR A 44 -8.60 4.01 -11.83
N PRO A 45 -7.31 3.65 -11.94
CA PRO A 45 -6.92 2.31 -12.39
C PRO A 45 -7.48 1.18 -11.51
N CYS A 46 -7.83 1.47 -10.25
CA CYS A 46 -8.62 0.57 -9.42
C CYS A 46 -10.11 0.80 -9.71
N SER A 47 -10.71 -0.07 -10.53
CA SER A 47 -12.08 0.09 -11.05
C SER A 47 -13.18 0.21 -10.00
N ASP A 48 -12.91 -0.19 -8.75
CA ASP A 48 -13.86 -0.12 -7.64
C ASP A 48 -14.06 1.31 -7.13
N TYR A 49 -13.15 2.23 -7.48
CA TYR A 49 -13.10 3.57 -6.91
C TYR A 49 -12.91 4.66 -7.97
N ASP A 50 -13.71 5.73 -7.85
CA ASP A 50 -13.30 7.05 -8.32
C ASP A 50 -12.27 7.66 -7.36
N VAL A 51 -11.67 8.80 -7.72
CA VAL A 51 -10.62 9.45 -6.92
C VAL A 51 -11.08 9.73 -5.49
N LYS A 52 -12.29 10.28 -5.28
CA LYS A 52 -12.81 10.58 -3.94
C LYS A 52 -13.00 9.32 -3.12
N ALA A 53 -13.61 8.29 -3.71
CA ALA A 53 -13.85 7.02 -3.05
C ALA A 53 -12.53 6.34 -2.68
N LEU A 54 -11.52 6.42 -3.54
CA LEU A 54 -10.21 5.86 -3.28
C LEU A 54 -9.48 6.58 -2.14
N VAL A 55 -9.57 7.92 -2.09
CA VAL A 55 -9.04 8.70 -0.96
C VAL A 55 -9.75 8.31 0.33
N ASN A 56 -11.07 8.22 0.33
CA ASN A 56 -11.84 7.82 1.52
C ASN A 56 -11.47 6.40 1.98
N HIS A 57 -11.32 5.46 1.05
CA HIS A 57 -10.86 4.11 1.32
C HIS A 57 -9.47 4.12 1.97
N LEU A 58 -8.49 4.77 1.34
CA LEU A 58 -7.13 4.83 1.84
C LEU A 58 -7.03 5.53 3.20
N PHE A 59 -7.79 6.62 3.40
CA PHE A 59 -7.88 7.31 4.70
C PHE A 59 -8.38 6.34 5.79
N HIS A 60 -9.46 5.61 5.51
CA HIS A 60 -10.02 4.65 6.44
C HIS A 60 -9.04 3.50 6.74
N VAL A 61 -8.35 2.99 5.71
CA VAL A 61 -7.26 2.00 5.88
C VAL A 61 -6.18 2.53 6.83
N VAL A 62 -5.65 3.72 6.58
CA VAL A 62 -4.60 4.33 7.42
C VAL A 62 -5.06 4.42 8.89
N VAL A 63 -6.29 4.85 9.15
CA VAL A 63 -6.84 4.95 10.52
C VAL A 63 -7.02 3.57 11.17
N GLN A 64 -7.59 2.62 10.46
CA GLN A 64 -7.92 1.31 11.03
C GLN A 64 -6.69 0.44 11.25
N PHE A 65 -5.66 0.58 10.41
CA PHE A 65 -4.41 -0.13 10.58
C PHE A 65 -3.57 0.38 11.76
N GLN A 66 -3.78 1.61 12.25
CA GLN A 66 -3.26 2.04 13.55
C GLN A 66 -3.81 1.19 14.70
N LYS A 67 -5.11 0.85 14.65
CA LYS A 67 -5.76 -0.01 15.66
C LYS A 67 -5.20 -1.43 15.60
N LEU A 68 -4.98 -1.95 14.39
CA LEU A 68 -4.40 -3.29 14.18
C LEU A 68 -2.96 -3.39 14.71
N ALA A 69 -2.13 -2.36 14.53
CA ALA A 69 -0.80 -2.29 15.12
C ALA A 69 -0.87 -2.40 16.66
N ALA A 70 -1.85 -1.73 17.27
CA ALA A 70 -2.14 -1.79 18.71
C ALA A 70 -2.92 -3.04 19.16
N LYS A 71 -3.14 -4.02 18.28
CA LYS A 71 -3.92 -5.25 18.52
C LYS A 71 -5.35 -5.02 18.99
N LYS A 72 -5.95 -3.90 18.59
CA LYS A 72 -7.34 -3.54 18.87
C LYS A 72 -8.25 -3.97 17.73
N ASP A 73 -9.55 -4.01 18.01
CA ASP A 73 -10.56 -4.25 17.00
C ASP A 73 -10.54 -3.15 15.93
N SER A 74 -10.78 -3.57 14.69
CA SER A 74 -10.89 -2.72 13.50
C SER A 74 -12.18 -3.06 12.78
N ASP A 75 -12.69 -2.10 12.03
CA ASP A 75 -13.97 -2.17 11.34
C ASP A 75 -13.81 -1.68 9.90
N PHE A 76 -13.95 -2.59 8.94
CA PHE A 76 -13.91 -2.28 7.52
C PHE A 76 -15.29 -2.43 6.86
N THR A 77 -16.38 -2.53 7.65
CA THR A 77 -17.72 -2.74 7.13
C THR A 77 -18.32 -1.50 6.48
N VAL A 78 -17.90 -0.30 6.91
CA VAL A 78 -18.32 0.99 6.37
C VAL A 78 -17.12 1.92 6.25
N THR A 79 -16.95 2.52 5.07
CA THR A 79 -15.95 3.57 4.82
C THR A 79 -16.58 4.94 5.03
N PRO A 80 -16.09 5.77 5.97
CA PRO A 80 -16.59 7.14 6.17
C PRO A 80 -16.22 8.08 5.01
N ASP A 81 -17.03 9.12 4.79
CA ASP A 81 -16.69 10.20 3.85
C ASP A 81 -15.74 11.23 4.49
N HIS A 82 -14.47 10.87 4.64
CA HIS A 82 -13.41 11.73 5.19
C HIS A 82 -13.16 13.00 4.37
N VAL A 83 -13.32 12.93 3.05
CA VAL A 83 -13.14 14.05 2.11
C VAL A 83 -14.29 15.05 2.22
N GLY A 84 -15.54 14.56 2.26
CA GLY A 84 -16.73 15.41 2.27
C GLY A 84 -17.18 15.89 3.66
N ALA A 85 -16.77 15.20 4.73
CA ALA A 85 -17.24 15.52 6.09
C ALA A 85 -16.74 16.89 6.58
N GLU A 86 -15.48 17.23 6.30
CA GLU A 86 -14.85 18.43 6.84
C GLU A 86 -13.75 18.96 5.91
N PRO A 87 -13.54 20.28 5.83
CA PRO A 87 -12.46 20.87 5.05
C PRO A 87 -11.08 20.44 5.58
N GLY A 88 -10.02 20.62 4.79
CA GLY A 88 -8.64 20.32 5.22
C GLY A 88 -8.29 18.83 5.28
N TRP A 89 -9.08 17.96 4.62
CA TRP A 89 -8.88 16.51 4.61
C TRP A 89 -7.48 16.06 4.14
N ARG A 90 -6.81 16.84 3.28
CA ARG A 90 -5.44 16.56 2.81
C ARG A 90 -4.42 16.59 3.95
N GLU A 91 -4.51 17.58 4.82
CA GLU A 91 -3.62 17.69 5.99
C GLU A 91 -4.01 16.68 7.06
N ARG A 92 -5.30 16.43 7.28
CA ARG A 92 -5.71 15.34 8.17
C ARG A 92 -5.19 13.98 7.71
N PHE A 93 -5.19 13.71 6.40
CA PHE A 93 -4.61 12.48 5.87
C PHE A 93 -3.11 12.40 6.18
N ALA A 94 -2.37 13.50 6.01
CA ALA A 94 -0.96 13.56 6.38
C ALA A 94 -0.74 13.26 7.86
N ASP A 95 -1.55 13.86 8.75
CA ASP A 95 -1.49 13.61 10.19
C ASP A 95 -1.79 12.14 10.53
N GLU A 96 -2.72 11.49 9.81
CA GLU A 96 -3.02 10.07 9.99
C GLU A 96 -1.91 9.15 9.48
N VAL A 97 -1.20 9.54 8.42
CA VAL A 97 -0.01 8.81 7.96
C VAL A 97 1.09 8.87 9.03
N ASP A 98 1.33 10.03 9.63
CA ASP A 98 2.30 10.16 10.74
C ASP A 98 1.89 9.28 11.94
N ARG A 99 0.59 9.24 12.27
CA ARG A 99 0.06 8.35 13.34
C ARG A 99 0.21 6.88 12.98
N LEU A 100 0.01 6.51 11.72
CA LEU A 100 0.22 5.15 11.23
C LEU A 100 1.67 4.72 11.36
N VAL A 101 2.62 5.57 10.93
CA VAL A 101 4.06 5.33 11.10
C VAL A 101 4.38 5.10 12.57
N ALA A 102 3.96 6.02 13.45
CA ALA A 102 4.21 5.91 14.88
C ALA A 102 3.61 4.62 15.49
N ALA A 103 2.42 4.19 15.06
CA ALA A 103 1.77 2.98 15.54
C ALA A 103 2.54 1.71 15.15
N TRP A 104 3.06 1.64 13.94
CA TRP A 104 3.85 0.50 13.45
C TRP A 104 5.31 0.53 13.85
N SER A 105 5.84 1.69 14.26
CA SER A 105 7.17 1.81 14.90
C SER A 105 7.15 1.46 16.39
N ALA A 106 5.98 1.26 17.01
CA ALA A 106 5.90 0.92 18.42
C ALA A 106 6.48 -0.48 18.71
N PRO A 107 7.19 -0.69 19.84
CA PRO A 107 7.69 -2.01 20.21
C PRO A 107 6.58 -3.07 20.25
N GLY A 108 6.82 -4.22 19.61
CA GLY A 108 5.85 -5.33 19.54
C GLY A 108 4.73 -5.17 18.50
N ALA A 109 4.66 -4.05 17.76
CA ALA A 109 3.62 -3.85 16.74
C ALA A 109 3.62 -4.96 15.66
N GLU A 110 4.81 -5.43 15.28
CA GLU A 110 4.99 -6.49 14.28
C GLU A 110 4.95 -7.91 14.83
N GLU A 111 4.85 -8.07 16.15
CA GLU A 111 4.89 -9.38 16.81
C GLU A 111 3.51 -10.04 16.87
N GLY A 112 3.52 -11.37 16.86
CA GLY A 112 2.31 -12.19 17.02
C GLY A 112 1.32 -12.04 15.86
N THR A 113 0.05 -12.24 16.15
CA THR A 113 -1.05 -12.09 15.20
C THR A 113 -1.78 -10.77 15.44
N THR A 114 -2.30 -10.17 14.37
CA THR A 114 -3.26 -9.06 14.48
C THR A 114 -4.61 -9.57 14.96
N GLY A 115 -5.39 -8.69 15.61
CA GLY A 115 -6.69 -9.02 16.18
C GLY A 115 -7.69 -9.53 15.14
N ALA A 116 -8.52 -8.64 14.58
CA ALA A 116 -9.66 -9.02 13.74
C ALA A 116 -9.30 -9.83 12.47
N MET A 117 -8.08 -9.67 11.93
CA MET A 117 -7.65 -10.38 10.72
C MET A 117 -7.05 -11.76 10.99
N ASN A 118 -6.62 -12.05 12.23
CA ASN A 118 -5.96 -13.30 12.61
C ASN A 118 -4.78 -13.71 11.69
N MET A 119 -4.03 -12.71 11.21
CA MET A 119 -2.85 -12.86 10.35
C MET A 119 -1.59 -12.42 11.10
N PRO A 120 -0.38 -12.91 10.72
CA PRO A 120 0.87 -12.43 11.29
C PRO A 120 0.95 -10.90 11.19
N ALA A 121 1.35 -10.25 12.29
CA ALA A 121 1.24 -8.80 12.37
C ALA A 121 2.11 -8.07 11.35
N ARG A 122 3.32 -8.57 11.10
CA ARG A 122 4.17 -8.06 10.02
C ARG A 122 3.51 -8.15 8.64
N THR A 123 2.79 -9.24 8.33
CA THR A 123 2.06 -9.37 7.06
C THR A 123 0.98 -8.30 6.94
N VAL A 124 0.24 -8.02 8.01
CA VAL A 124 -0.76 -6.93 8.02
C VAL A 124 -0.10 -5.56 7.88
N GLY A 125 1.07 -5.35 8.48
CA GLY A 125 1.88 -4.15 8.25
C GLY A 125 2.24 -3.96 6.77
N SER A 126 2.61 -5.05 6.09
CA SER A 126 2.87 -5.03 4.66
C SER A 126 1.62 -4.77 3.80
N LEU A 127 0.41 -5.11 4.28
CA LEU A 127 -0.83 -4.81 3.56
C LEU A 127 -1.09 -3.31 3.49
N VAL A 128 -1.01 -2.59 4.61
CA VAL A 128 -1.17 -1.13 4.58
C VAL A 128 -0.02 -0.44 3.85
N LEU A 129 1.20 -0.99 3.90
CA LEU A 129 2.31 -0.53 3.07
C LEU A 129 2.00 -0.68 1.57
N LEU A 130 1.35 -1.78 1.18
CA LEU A 130 0.92 -2.02 -0.19
C LEU A 130 -0.16 -1.01 -0.61
N ASP A 131 -1.19 -0.81 0.23
CA ASP A 131 -2.25 0.19 -0.03
C ASP A 131 -1.65 1.59 -0.19
N LEU A 132 -0.80 2.02 0.73
CA LEU A 132 -0.16 3.34 0.70
C LEU A 132 0.82 3.51 -0.48
N THR A 133 1.21 2.43 -1.15
CA THR A 133 2.10 2.46 -2.32
C THR A 133 1.31 2.41 -3.63
N VAL A 134 0.43 1.41 -3.78
CA VAL A 134 -0.29 1.13 -5.03
C VAL A 134 -1.46 2.10 -5.21
N HIS A 135 -2.27 2.34 -4.17
CA HIS A 135 -3.41 3.25 -4.30
C HIS A 135 -3.01 4.71 -4.43
N VAL A 136 -1.87 5.09 -3.85
CA VAL A 136 -1.29 6.41 -4.11
C VAL A 136 -0.84 6.54 -5.56
N TRP A 137 -0.28 5.48 -6.16
CA TRP A 137 0.01 5.47 -7.59
C TRP A 137 -1.27 5.54 -8.43
N ASP A 138 -2.34 4.82 -8.05
CA ASP A 138 -3.64 4.89 -8.72
C ASP A 138 -4.16 6.34 -8.74
N LEU A 139 -4.07 7.05 -7.61
CA LEU A 139 -4.45 8.46 -7.47
C LEU A 139 -3.58 9.39 -8.33
N ALA A 140 -2.26 9.20 -8.29
CA ALA A 140 -1.33 9.97 -9.12
C ALA A 140 -1.63 9.76 -10.60
N ARG A 141 -1.88 8.51 -11.02
CA ARG A 141 -2.20 8.15 -12.40
C ARG A 141 -3.50 8.78 -12.87
N ALA A 142 -4.57 8.66 -12.08
CA ALA A 142 -5.88 9.24 -12.39
C ALA A 142 -5.82 10.76 -12.57
N THR A 143 -5.00 11.44 -11.77
CA THR A 143 -4.89 12.90 -11.76
C THR A 143 -3.74 13.45 -12.60
N GLY A 144 -3.01 12.58 -13.32
CA GLY A 144 -1.92 12.99 -14.21
C GLY A 144 -0.66 13.49 -13.48
N GLN A 145 -0.50 13.11 -12.21
CA GLN A 145 0.69 13.43 -11.42
C GLN A 145 1.83 12.44 -11.71
N GLU A 146 3.06 12.89 -11.49
CA GLU A 146 4.23 12.03 -11.53
C GLU A 146 4.38 11.28 -10.20
N TYR A 147 4.62 9.96 -10.27
CA TYR A 147 4.90 9.13 -9.09
C TYR A 147 6.21 8.38 -9.30
N ARG A 148 7.20 8.62 -8.43
CA ARG A 148 8.54 8.02 -8.52
C ARG A 148 8.81 7.11 -7.33
N THR A 149 9.31 5.92 -7.64
CA THR A 149 9.74 4.91 -6.66
C THR A 149 11.26 4.71 -6.73
N ASP A 150 12.00 5.80 -6.57
CA ASP A 150 13.46 5.84 -6.56
C ASP A 150 14.03 5.98 -5.13
N GLY A 151 15.35 5.81 -4.99
CA GLY A 151 16.05 5.99 -3.72
C GLY A 151 15.61 4.98 -2.65
N GLU A 152 15.26 5.48 -1.47
CA GLU A 152 14.85 4.64 -0.33
C GLU A 152 13.56 3.83 -0.61
N ALA A 153 12.74 4.26 -1.58
CA ALA A 153 11.55 3.52 -1.99
C ALA A 153 11.86 2.13 -2.55
N VAL A 154 13.09 1.87 -3.01
CA VAL A 154 13.52 0.52 -3.45
C VAL A 154 13.32 -0.51 -2.33
N ARG A 155 13.55 -0.13 -1.07
CA ARG A 155 13.37 -1.02 0.09
C ARG A 155 11.90 -1.37 0.34
N VAL A 156 11.00 -0.42 0.05
CA VAL A 156 9.54 -0.65 0.06
C VAL A 156 9.18 -1.67 -1.01
N LEU A 157 9.71 -1.50 -2.24
CA LEU A 157 9.46 -2.42 -3.34
C LEU A 157 9.98 -3.83 -3.05
N ASP A 158 11.16 -3.98 -2.44
CA ASP A 158 11.71 -5.29 -2.08
C ASP A 158 10.82 -6.03 -1.06
N GLN A 159 10.35 -5.33 -0.03
CA GLN A 159 9.42 -5.90 0.97
C GLN A 159 8.07 -6.26 0.33
N LEU A 160 7.55 -5.39 -0.54
CA LEU A 160 6.26 -5.63 -1.20
C LEU A 160 6.36 -6.76 -2.22
N ALA A 161 7.46 -6.90 -2.96
CA ALA A 161 7.67 -8.01 -3.89
C ALA A 161 7.63 -9.36 -3.17
N ALA A 162 8.30 -9.48 -2.02
CA ALA A 162 8.26 -10.69 -1.21
C ALA A 162 6.83 -10.96 -0.68
N THR A 163 6.19 -9.94 -0.13
CA THR A 163 4.83 -10.04 0.43
C THR A 163 3.81 -10.46 -0.62
N VAL A 164 3.79 -9.77 -1.75
CA VAL A 164 2.86 -10.03 -2.86
C VAL A 164 3.12 -11.40 -3.47
N GLY A 165 4.38 -11.80 -3.65
CA GLY A 165 4.72 -13.13 -4.17
C GLY A 165 4.15 -14.28 -3.32
N GLU A 166 4.08 -14.10 -2.00
CA GLU A 166 3.49 -15.09 -1.10
C GLU A 166 1.95 -15.06 -1.08
N MET A 167 1.35 -13.86 -1.10
CA MET A 167 -0.09 -13.70 -0.87
C MET A 167 -0.95 -13.60 -2.12
N ALA A 168 -0.36 -13.40 -3.30
CA ALA A 168 -1.10 -13.09 -4.53
C ALA A 168 -2.26 -14.06 -4.83
N PRO A 169 -2.11 -15.40 -4.70
CA PRO A 169 -3.23 -16.32 -4.92
C PRO A 169 -4.41 -16.07 -3.96
N THR A 170 -4.13 -15.88 -2.68
CA THR A 170 -5.14 -15.62 -1.64
C THR A 170 -5.76 -14.23 -1.81
N ALA A 171 -4.94 -13.21 -2.05
CA ALA A 171 -5.40 -11.84 -2.28
C ALA A 171 -6.35 -11.77 -3.49
N ARG A 172 -6.04 -12.49 -4.57
CA ARG A 172 -6.90 -12.60 -5.75
C ARG A 172 -8.20 -13.34 -5.47
N ALA A 173 -8.15 -14.45 -4.72
CA ALA A 173 -9.36 -15.17 -4.29
C ALA A 173 -10.28 -14.33 -3.37
N MET A 174 -9.71 -13.37 -2.64
CA MET A 174 -10.44 -12.42 -1.80
C MET A 174 -10.87 -11.14 -2.56
N GLY A 175 -10.54 -11.01 -3.84
CA GLY A 175 -10.87 -9.84 -4.66
C GLY A 175 -10.01 -8.59 -4.36
N MET A 176 -8.91 -8.72 -3.61
CA MET A 176 -7.99 -7.61 -3.33
C MET A 176 -7.10 -7.28 -4.54
N PHE A 177 -6.70 -8.31 -5.30
CA PHE A 177 -5.97 -8.15 -6.56
C PHE A 177 -6.84 -8.59 -7.73
N ALA A 178 -6.69 -7.90 -8.87
CA ALA A 178 -7.20 -8.35 -10.14
C ALA A 178 -6.23 -9.39 -10.77
N ASP A 179 -6.59 -9.88 -11.96
CA ASP A 179 -5.70 -10.75 -12.74
C ASP A 179 -4.43 -10.00 -13.13
N PRO A 180 -3.26 -10.66 -13.12
CA PRO A 180 -2.00 -9.99 -13.40
C PRO A 180 -1.91 -9.58 -14.87
N VAL A 181 -1.27 -8.45 -15.13
CA VAL A 181 -1.11 -7.88 -16.48
C VAL A 181 0.29 -8.22 -17.02
N PRO A 182 0.45 -8.54 -18.33
CA PRO A 182 1.77 -8.78 -18.90
C PRO A 182 2.63 -7.51 -18.89
N VAL A 183 3.91 -7.67 -18.53
CA VAL A 183 4.92 -6.60 -18.61
C VAL A 183 6.17 -7.08 -19.35
N PRO A 184 6.94 -6.18 -19.99
CA PRO A 184 8.21 -6.51 -20.63
C PRO A 184 9.21 -7.16 -19.67
N GLU A 185 10.14 -7.97 -20.19
CA GLU A 185 11.19 -8.61 -19.37
C GLU A 185 12.08 -7.58 -18.65
N ASN A 186 12.24 -6.39 -19.22
CA ASN A 186 12.99 -5.28 -18.62
C ASN A 186 12.14 -4.34 -17.76
N ALA A 187 10.89 -4.71 -17.43
CA ALA A 187 10.05 -3.95 -16.50
C ALA A 187 10.74 -3.80 -15.15
N SER A 188 10.72 -2.58 -14.62
CA SER A 188 11.21 -2.20 -13.31
C SER A 188 10.49 -2.97 -12.19
N PRO A 189 11.08 -3.03 -10.98
CA PRO A 189 10.44 -3.69 -9.84
C PRO A 189 9.04 -3.15 -9.53
N PHE A 190 8.83 -1.84 -9.70
CA PHE A 190 7.54 -1.23 -9.44
C PHE A 190 6.49 -1.57 -10.51
N GLU A 191 6.87 -1.58 -11.80
CA GLU A 191 5.98 -2.02 -12.87
C GLU A 191 5.54 -3.47 -12.69
N ARG A 192 6.44 -4.36 -12.24
CA ARG A 192 6.12 -5.75 -11.91
C ARG A 192 5.18 -5.87 -10.71
N LEU A 193 5.39 -5.06 -9.67
CA LEU A 193 4.50 -5.01 -8.50
C LEU A 193 3.08 -4.59 -8.91
N LEU A 194 2.96 -3.51 -9.68
CA LEU A 194 1.68 -3.04 -10.21
C LEU A 194 0.98 -4.13 -11.02
N ALA A 195 1.72 -4.73 -11.96
CA ALA A 195 1.22 -5.81 -12.81
C ALA A 195 0.72 -7.02 -12.02
N GLU A 196 1.41 -7.45 -10.96
CA GLU A 196 0.97 -8.59 -10.14
C GLU A 196 -0.32 -8.29 -9.37
N THR A 197 -0.52 -7.03 -8.97
CA THR A 197 -1.77 -6.56 -8.37
C THR A 197 -2.88 -6.28 -9.39
N GLY A 198 -2.62 -6.51 -10.68
CA GLY A 198 -3.53 -6.34 -11.80
C GLY A 198 -3.68 -4.91 -12.32
N ARG A 199 -2.77 -4.02 -11.96
CA ARG A 199 -2.69 -2.66 -12.53
C ARG A 199 -1.83 -2.70 -13.79
N ASP A 200 -2.28 -2.04 -14.85
CA ASP A 200 -1.48 -1.84 -16.06
C ASP A 200 -0.64 -0.54 -15.93
N PRO A 201 0.69 -0.64 -15.75
CA PRO A 201 1.55 0.54 -15.61
C PRO A 201 1.67 1.38 -16.90
N TYR A 202 1.26 0.84 -18.05
CA TYR A 202 1.38 1.48 -19.36
C TYR A 202 0.06 2.04 -19.88
N SER A 203 -1.06 1.65 -19.28
CA SER A 203 -2.39 2.18 -19.63
C SER A 203 -2.44 3.70 -19.47
N GLY A 204 -2.92 4.41 -20.49
CA GLY A 204 -3.13 5.85 -20.42
C GLY A 204 -4.30 6.19 -19.50
N PRO A 205 -4.46 7.45 -19.05
CA PRO A 205 -5.53 7.81 -18.11
C PRO A 205 -6.98 7.57 -18.61
N HIS A 206 -7.18 7.07 -19.84
CA HIS A 206 -8.50 6.84 -20.46
C HIS A 206 -8.48 5.72 -21.53
N SER A 207 -7.72 4.63 -21.32
CA SER A 207 -7.77 3.47 -22.24
C SER A 207 -9.08 2.71 -22.14
#